data_AF-A0A2G9T7C5-F1
#
_entry.id   AF-A0A2G9T7C5-F1
#
_cell.length_a   1.000
_cell.length_b   1.000
_cell.length_c   1.000
_cell.angle_alpha   90.00
_cell.angle_beta   90.00
_cell.angle_gamma   90.00
#
_symmetry.space_group_name_H-M   'P 1'
#
loop_
_entity.id
_entity.type
_entity.pdbx_description
1 polymer ?
#
loop_
_entity_poly.entity_id
_entity_poly.type
_entity_poly.pdbx_seq_one_letter_code
_entity_poly.pdbx_strand_id
1 'polypeptide(L)'
;MQHDYAPLKLQLRFVAGVIRRERLPAFERLLWRACRGNVFLRTSEIDDVLNDTVTGEPVNKTVFIIFFQGDQLKTKVKKICEGFRATLYPCPDTPQERREMSIGVMTRIEDLKTVLGQTQDHRHRVLVAASKNVRMWLTKVRKIKSIYHTLNLFNIDVTH
;
A
#
# COMPACT_ATOMS: atom_id res chain seq x y z
N MET A 1 -11.21 -23.54 -53.06
CA MET A 1 -10.38 -23.52 -51.83
C MET A 1 -9.86 -22.09 -51.65
N GLN A 2 -10.61 -21.22 -50.97
CA GLN A 2 -10.11 -19.94 -50.50
C GLN A 2 -9.52 -20.16 -49.10
N HIS A 3 -8.22 -20.03 -48.94
CA HIS A 3 -7.61 -19.86 -47.62
C HIS A 3 -7.89 -18.43 -47.15
N ASP A 4 -8.85 -18.27 -46.24
CA ASP A 4 -9.04 -17.05 -45.46
C ASP A 4 -7.82 -16.87 -44.54
N TYR A 5 -6.85 -16.08 -44.99
CA TYR A 5 -5.80 -15.58 -44.12
C TYR A 5 -6.41 -14.46 -43.27
N ALA A 6 -7.03 -14.83 -42.15
CA ALA A 6 -7.35 -13.86 -41.10
C ALA A 6 -6.05 -13.14 -40.73
N PRO A 7 -6.00 -11.78 -40.77
CA PRO A 7 -4.80 -11.07 -40.36
C PRO A 7 -4.47 -11.45 -38.92
N LEU A 8 -3.24 -11.90 -38.69
CA LEU A 8 -2.69 -12.15 -37.35
C LEU A 8 -2.87 -10.86 -36.53
N LYS A 9 -3.93 -10.82 -35.72
CA LYS A 9 -4.26 -9.69 -34.85
C LYS A 9 -3.13 -9.57 -33.83
N LEU A 10 -2.22 -8.63 -34.08
CA LEU A 10 -1.13 -8.30 -33.17
C LEU A 10 -1.74 -7.63 -31.92
N GLN A 11 -2.18 -8.44 -30.95
CA GLN A 11 -2.67 -7.93 -29.67
C GLN A 11 -1.48 -7.64 -28.74
N LEU A 12 -1.08 -6.36 -28.73
CA LEU A 12 -0.21 -5.80 -27.71
C LEU A 12 -0.94 -5.75 -26.38
N ARG A 13 -0.36 -6.37 -25.36
CA ARG A 13 -0.84 -6.34 -23.98
C ARG A 13 0.12 -5.49 -23.15
N PHE A 14 -0.35 -4.97 -22.04
CA PHE A 14 0.49 -4.20 -21.14
C PHE A 14 0.20 -4.49 -19.67
N VAL A 15 1.15 -4.12 -18.82
CA VAL A 15 0.96 -4.00 -17.37
C VAL A 15 1.47 -2.65 -16.91
N ALA A 16 0.76 -2.05 -15.96
CA ALA A 16 1.16 -0.80 -15.33
C ALA A 16 1.38 -1.00 -13.83
N GLY A 17 2.31 -0.25 -13.26
CA GLY A 17 2.63 -0.37 -11.85
C GLY A 17 3.54 0.72 -11.34
N VAL A 18 3.91 0.60 -10.07
CA VAL A 18 4.78 1.54 -9.36
C VAL A 18 5.91 0.77 -8.70
N ILE A 19 7.13 1.29 -8.80
CA ILE A 19 8.35 0.73 -8.19
C ILE A 19 9.12 1.82 -7.46
N ARG A 20 9.93 1.43 -6.46
CA ARG A 20 10.90 2.34 -5.82
C ARG A 20 11.95 2.78 -6.85
N ARG A 21 12.25 4.08 -6.90
CA ARG A 21 13.15 4.67 -7.91
C ARG A 21 14.55 4.03 -7.87
N GLU A 22 15.05 3.77 -6.67
CA GLU A 22 16.35 3.11 -6.43
C GLU A 22 16.48 1.73 -7.11
N ARG A 23 15.36 1.02 -7.32
CA ARG A 23 15.36 -0.34 -7.90
C ARG A 23 15.20 -0.35 -9.41
N LEU A 24 14.86 0.79 -10.01
CA LEU A 24 14.53 0.89 -11.43
C LEU A 24 15.66 0.42 -12.36
N PRO A 25 16.95 0.78 -12.15
CA PRO A 25 18.02 0.35 -13.05
C PRO A 25 18.29 -1.16 -13.02
N ALA A 26 18.07 -1.80 -11.87
CA ALA A 26 18.19 -3.25 -11.76
C ALA A 26 16.97 -3.96 -12.37
N PHE A 27 15.78 -3.40 -12.19
CA PHE A 27 14.52 -3.89 -12.76
C PHE A 27 14.57 -3.90 -14.29
N GLU A 28 14.94 -2.78 -14.91
CA GLU A 28 15.03 -2.65 -16.38
C GLU A 28 16.03 -3.64 -16.97
N ARG A 29 17.21 -3.78 -16.37
CA ARG A 29 18.24 -4.72 -16.83
C ARG A 29 17.78 -6.17 -16.76
N LEU A 30 17.10 -6.58 -15.68
CA LEU A 30 16.57 -7.94 -15.58
C LEU A 30 15.45 -8.17 -16.59
N LEU A 31 14.54 -7.20 -16.72
CA LEU A 31 13.43 -7.24 -17.67
C LEU A 31 13.94 -7.45 -19.10
N TRP A 32 14.93 -6.65 -19.52
CA TRP A 32 15.56 -6.76 -20.84
C TRP A 32 16.18 -8.14 -21.08
N ARG A 33 16.98 -8.64 -20.13
CA ARG A 33 17.67 -9.93 -20.23
C ARG A 33 16.70 -11.12 -20.26
N ALA A 34 15.74 -11.15 -19.34
CA ALA A 34 14.81 -12.27 -19.20
C ALA A 34 13.80 -12.35 -20.37
N CYS A 35 13.45 -11.21 -20.95
CA CYS A 35 12.53 -11.10 -22.07
C CYS A 35 13.23 -11.01 -23.44
N ARG A 36 14.57 -10.99 -23.48
CA ARG A 36 15.39 -10.91 -24.71
C ARG A 36 15.01 -9.72 -25.60
N GLY A 37 14.74 -8.55 -24.99
CA GLY A 37 14.34 -7.34 -25.71
C GLY A 37 12.91 -7.34 -26.29
N ASN A 38 12.09 -8.38 -26.05
CA ASN A 38 10.71 -8.46 -26.57
C ASN A 38 9.67 -7.68 -25.75
N VAL A 39 10.11 -6.74 -24.91
CA VAL A 39 9.23 -5.92 -24.07
C VAL A 39 9.66 -4.47 -24.15
N PHE A 40 8.69 -3.59 -24.17
CA PHE A 40 8.92 -2.15 -24.25
C PHE A 40 8.50 -1.48 -22.94
N LEU A 41 9.47 -0.93 -22.22
CA LEU A 41 9.29 -0.26 -20.93
C LEU A 41 9.21 1.25 -21.14
N ARG A 42 8.23 1.89 -20.51
CA ARG A 42 8.17 3.35 -20.33
C ARG A 42 8.00 3.66 -18.86
N THR A 43 8.63 4.74 -18.41
CA THR A 43 8.65 5.15 -17.00
C THR A 43 8.34 6.64 -16.88
N SER A 44 7.72 7.02 -15.77
CA SER A 44 7.54 8.41 -15.36
C SER A 44 7.78 8.52 -13.87
N GLU A 45 8.60 9.48 -13.46
CA GLU A 45 8.86 9.73 -12.04
C GLU A 45 7.62 10.33 -11.37
N ILE A 46 7.41 9.99 -10.11
CA ILE A 46 6.43 10.67 -9.25
C ILE A 46 7.20 11.76 -8.51
N ASP A 47 6.81 13.02 -8.70
CA ASP A 47 7.48 14.17 -8.10
C ASP A 47 7.31 14.21 -6.57
N ASP A 48 6.11 13.85 -6.10
CA ASP A 48 5.78 13.80 -4.68
C ASP A 48 6.47 12.63 -3.97
N VAL A 49 7.13 12.94 -2.85
CA VAL A 49 7.69 11.94 -1.94
C VAL A 49 6.55 11.24 -1.20
N LEU A 50 6.47 9.92 -1.34
CA LEU A 50 5.42 9.12 -0.72
C LEU A 50 5.93 8.45 0.55
N ASN A 51 5.10 8.39 1.59
CA ASN A 51 5.46 7.65 2.81
C ASN A 51 5.20 6.15 2.63
N ASP A 52 6.16 5.32 3.06
CA ASP A 52 5.97 3.88 3.14
C ASP A 52 4.89 3.55 4.18
N THR A 53 3.92 2.72 3.82
CA THR A 53 2.76 2.42 4.68
C THR A 53 3.12 1.59 5.91
N VAL A 54 4.31 0.97 5.94
CA VAL A 54 4.78 0.14 7.06
C VAL A 54 5.80 0.88 7.89
N THR A 55 6.80 1.52 7.27
CA THR A 55 7.89 2.17 8.00
C THR A 55 7.64 3.66 8.27
N GLY A 56 6.74 4.30 7.53
CA GLY A 56 6.50 5.75 7.63
C GLY A 56 7.59 6.61 6.98
N GLU A 57 8.61 5.99 6.39
CA GLU A 57 9.76 6.68 5.79
C GLU A 57 9.41 7.28 4.42
N PRO A 58 10.03 8.42 4.04
CA PRO A 58 9.89 9.01 2.72
C PRO A 58 10.53 8.10 1.65
N VAL A 59 9.78 7.81 0.59
CA VAL A 59 10.20 6.93 -0.52
C VAL A 59 9.85 7.55 -1.86
N ASN A 60 10.88 7.72 -2.70
CA ASN A 60 10.72 8.12 -4.09
C ASN A 60 10.27 6.93 -4.94
N LYS A 61 9.18 7.11 -5.67
CA LYS A 61 8.62 6.08 -6.56
C LYS A 61 8.59 6.56 -8.01
N THR A 62 8.48 5.60 -8.90
CA THR A 62 8.40 5.79 -10.35
C THR A 62 7.28 4.89 -10.87
N VAL A 63 6.41 5.46 -11.70
CA VAL A 63 5.38 4.74 -12.46
C VAL A 63 6.04 4.08 -13.67
N PHE A 64 5.62 2.87 -14.01
CA PHE A 64 6.03 2.21 -15.24
C PHE A 64 4.83 1.61 -15.98
N ILE A 65 4.99 1.47 -17.28
CA ILE A 65 4.15 0.66 -18.16
C ILE A 65 5.05 -0.23 -19.02
N ILE A 66 4.72 -1.51 -19.10
CA ILE A 66 5.46 -2.51 -19.88
C ILE A 66 4.52 -3.10 -20.91
N PHE A 67 4.88 -2.93 -22.18
CA PHE A 67 4.19 -3.51 -23.32
C PHE A 67 4.88 -4.81 -23.74
N PHE A 68 4.09 -5.82 -24.08
CA PHE A 68 4.56 -7.13 -24.52
C PHE A 68 3.52 -7.83 -25.38
N GLN A 69 3.95 -8.85 -26.12
CA GLN A 69 3.07 -9.67 -26.94
C GLN A 69 3.15 -11.14 -26.49
N GLY A 70 2.00 -11.77 -26.28
CA GLY A 70 1.89 -13.17 -25.89
C GLY A 70 1.93 -13.44 -24.38
N ASP A 71 1.30 -14.55 -23.98
CA ASP A 71 1.07 -14.86 -22.56
C ASP A 71 2.29 -15.39 -21.81
N GLN A 72 3.28 -15.94 -22.53
CA GLN A 72 4.54 -16.35 -21.90
C GLN A 72 5.31 -15.13 -21.34
N LEU A 73 5.36 -14.02 -22.11
CA LEU A 73 6.00 -12.79 -21.64
C LEU A 73 5.20 -12.16 -20.50
N LYS A 74 3.87 -12.18 -20.55
CA LYS A 74 3.01 -11.73 -19.44
C LYS A 74 3.41 -12.37 -18.11
N THR A 75 3.53 -13.69 -18.10
CA THR A 75 3.88 -14.46 -16.90
C THR A 75 5.29 -14.13 -16.40
N LYS A 76 6.27 -13.99 -17.32
CA LYS A 76 7.64 -13.58 -16.96
C LYS A 76 7.68 -12.17 -16.36
N VAL A 77 7.04 -11.20 -17.01
CA VAL A 77 6.99 -9.81 -16.55
C VAL A 77 6.36 -9.74 -15.16
N LYS A 78 5.23 -10.42 -14.92
CA LYS A 78 4.59 -10.44 -13.60
C LYS A 78 5.52 -10.99 -12.51
N LYS A 79 6.22 -12.11 -12.77
CA LYS A 79 7.18 -12.68 -11.82
C LYS A 79 8.34 -11.73 -11.52
N ILE A 80 8.82 -10.99 -12.51
CA ILE A 80 9.87 -9.99 -12.32
C ILE A 80 9.32 -8.83 -11.46
N CYS A 81 8.13 -8.32 -11.75
CA CYS A 81 7.48 -7.28 -10.94
C CYS A 81 7.33 -7.72 -9.47
N GLU A 82 6.89 -8.94 -9.22
CA GLU A 82 6.77 -9.52 -7.89
C GLU A 82 8.14 -9.61 -7.18
N GLY A 83 9.17 -10.11 -7.85
CA GLY A 83 10.52 -10.22 -7.29
C GLY A 83 11.14 -8.88 -6.90
N PHE A 84 10.82 -7.81 -7.64
CA PHE A 84 11.26 -6.44 -7.31
C PHE A 84 10.37 -5.72 -6.29
N ARG A 85 9.28 -6.37 -5.85
CA ARG A 85 8.23 -5.78 -4.99
C ARG A 85 7.59 -4.55 -5.63
N ALA A 86 7.41 -4.58 -6.94
CA ALA A 86 6.63 -3.58 -7.66
C ALA A 86 5.14 -3.84 -7.45
N THR A 87 4.36 -2.79 -7.23
CA THR A 87 2.91 -2.88 -7.08
C THR A 87 2.27 -2.72 -8.45
N LEU A 88 1.54 -3.73 -8.91
CA LEU A 88 0.81 -3.69 -10.18
C LEU A 88 -0.61 -3.17 -9.94
N TYR A 89 -1.08 -2.31 -10.85
CA TYR A 89 -2.43 -1.78 -10.82
C TYR A 89 -3.21 -2.23 -12.05
N PRO A 90 -4.51 -2.56 -11.90
CA PRO A 90 -5.38 -2.77 -13.05
C PRO A 90 -5.46 -1.47 -13.84
N CYS A 91 -5.26 -1.54 -15.15
CA CYS A 91 -5.36 -0.41 -16.05
C CYS A 91 -6.23 -0.83 -17.25
N PRO A 92 -7.46 -0.28 -17.37
CA PRO A 92 -8.35 -0.60 -18.47
C PRO A 92 -7.74 -0.29 -19.84
N ASP A 93 -8.14 -1.06 -20.85
CA ASP A 93 -7.62 -0.94 -22.21
C ASP A 93 -8.18 0.30 -22.92
N THR A 94 -9.46 0.63 -22.68
CA THR A 94 -10.13 1.75 -23.35
C THR A 94 -9.93 3.08 -22.59
N PRO A 95 -9.76 4.21 -23.30
CA PRO A 95 -9.67 5.53 -22.67
C PRO A 95 -10.90 5.89 -21.83
N GLN A 96 -12.08 5.41 -22.23
CA GLN A 96 -13.33 5.68 -21.54
C GLN A 96 -13.40 4.95 -20.18
N GLU A 97 -13.13 3.64 -20.15
CA GLU A 97 -13.08 2.88 -18.89
C GLU A 97 -12.00 3.42 -17.94
N ARG A 98 -10.86 3.90 -18.47
CA ARG A 98 -9.82 4.56 -17.65
C ARG A 98 -10.35 5.83 -16.99
N ARG A 99 -11.15 6.63 -17.71
CA ARG A 99 -11.76 7.85 -17.15
C ARG A 99 -12.78 7.51 -16.07
N GLU A 100 -13.64 6.52 -16.32
CA GLU A 100 -14.63 6.05 -15.35
C GLU A 100 -13.97 5.52 -14.08
N MET A 101 -12.93 4.68 -14.23
CA MET A 101 -12.13 4.20 -13.09
C MET A 101 -11.48 5.34 -12.33
N SER A 102 -10.91 6.34 -13.02
CA SER A 102 -10.30 7.50 -12.39
C SER A 102 -11.31 8.29 -11.55
N ILE A 103 -12.53 8.50 -12.06
CA ILE A 103 -13.59 9.19 -11.33
C ILE A 103 -13.95 8.40 -10.07
N GLY A 104 -14.18 7.09 -10.20
CA GLY A 104 -14.51 6.24 -9.05
C GLY A 104 -13.43 6.20 -7.98
N VAL A 105 -12.15 6.18 -8.38
CA VAL A 105 -11.02 6.28 -7.44
C VAL A 105 -10.99 7.65 -6.75
N MET A 106 -11.27 8.74 -7.47
CA MET A 106 -11.30 10.09 -6.90
C MET A 106 -12.39 10.22 -5.83
N THR A 107 -13.62 9.78 -6.13
CA THR A 107 -14.73 9.78 -5.17
C THR A 107 -14.38 8.99 -3.92
N ARG A 108 -13.82 7.79 -4.08
CA ARG A 108 -13.41 6.96 -2.95
C ARG A 108 -12.30 7.61 -2.11
N ILE A 109 -11.40 8.36 -2.73
CA ILE A 109 -10.36 9.12 -2.01
C ILE A 109 -11.01 10.21 -1.15
N GLU A 110 -12.00 10.93 -1.67
CA GLU A 110 -12.73 11.97 -0.93
C GLU A 110 -13.51 11.40 0.26
N ASP A 111 -14.19 10.27 0.06
CA ASP A 111 -14.89 9.56 1.14
C ASP A 111 -13.92 9.14 2.24
N LEU A 112 -12.79 8.54 1.87
CA LEU A 112 -11.77 8.10 2.83
C LEU A 112 -11.14 9.29 3.57
N LYS A 113 -10.91 10.43 2.91
CA LYS A 113 -10.44 11.66 3.57
C LYS A 113 -11.44 12.14 4.61
N THR A 114 -12.73 12.10 4.29
CA THR A 114 -13.80 12.49 5.22
C THR A 114 -13.82 11.58 6.45
N VAL A 115 -13.80 10.26 6.24
CA VAL A 115 -13.76 9.27 7.34
C VAL A 115 -12.50 9.43 8.19
N LEU A 116 -11.34 9.64 7.57
CA LEU A 116 -10.08 9.84 8.28
C LEU A 116 -10.12 11.10 9.16
N GLY A 117 -10.64 12.21 8.62
CA GLY A 117 -10.84 13.45 9.38
C GLY A 117 -11.75 13.25 10.59
N GLN A 118 -12.93 12.66 10.37
CA GLN A 118 -13.88 12.37 11.46
C GLN A 118 -13.29 11.45 12.53
N THR A 119 -12.54 10.43 12.12
CA THR A 119 -11.87 9.48 13.02
C THR A 119 -10.77 10.18 13.84
N GLN A 120 -9.99 11.06 13.19
CA GLN A 120 -8.96 11.85 13.86
C GLN A 120 -9.56 12.81 14.88
N ASP A 121 -10.66 13.49 14.54
CA ASP A 121 -11.36 14.39 15.44
C ASP A 121 -11.96 13.66 16.63
N HIS A 122 -12.60 12.50 16.38
CA HIS A 122 -13.13 11.65 17.44
C HIS A 122 -12.01 11.18 18.37
N ARG A 123 -10.91 10.66 17.81
CA ARG A 123 -9.72 10.25 18.58
C ARG A 123 -9.20 11.42 19.43
N HIS A 124 -9.09 12.61 18.85
CA HIS A 124 -8.63 13.79 19.57
C HIS A 124 -9.57 14.14 20.74
N ARG A 125 -10.89 14.17 20.52
CA ARG A 125 -11.88 14.44 21.58
C ARG A 125 -11.79 13.45 22.73
N VAL A 126 -11.69 12.15 22.44
CA VAL A 126 -11.56 11.10 23.45
C VAL A 126 -10.25 11.27 24.23
N LEU A 127 -9.13 11.50 23.54
CA LEU A 127 -7.83 11.72 24.19
C LEU A 127 -7.84 12.96 25.09
N VAL A 128 -8.45 14.06 24.66
CA VAL A 128 -8.59 15.27 25.48
C VAL A 128 -9.46 14.98 26.71
N ALA A 129 -10.60 14.31 26.58
CA ALA A 129 -11.44 13.93 27.70
C ALA A 129 -10.73 13.00 28.71
N ALA A 130 -9.98 12.01 28.21
CA ALA A 130 -9.19 11.11 29.04
C ALA A 130 -8.04 11.84 29.75
N SER A 131 -7.35 12.75 29.06
CA SER A 131 -6.20 13.50 29.60
C SER A 131 -6.55 14.27 30.88
N LYS A 132 -7.78 14.79 30.97
CA LYS A 132 -8.29 15.52 32.15
C LYS A 132 -8.33 14.64 33.40
N ASN A 133 -8.58 13.34 33.25
CA ASN A 133 -8.78 12.42 34.36
C ASN A 133 -7.57 11.51 34.63
N VAL A 134 -6.64 11.40 33.68
CA VAL A 134 -5.56 10.41 33.72
C VAL A 134 -4.68 10.54 34.98
N ARG A 135 -4.37 11.76 35.42
CA ARG A 135 -3.56 12.00 36.63
C ARG A 135 -4.27 11.55 37.90
N MET A 136 -5.57 11.83 38.00
CA MET A 136 -6.40 11.40 39.12
C MET A 136 -6.48 9.87 39.17
N TRP A 137 -6.78 9.22 38.04
CA TRP A 137 -6.84 7.75 37.97
C TRP A 137 -5.52 7.11 38.39
N LEU A 138 -4.40 7.63 37.89
CA LEU A 138 -3.07 7.13 38.23
C LEU A 138 -2.78 7.26 39.74
N THR A 139 -3.19 8.37 40.36
CA THR A 139 -3.05 8.59 41.80
C THR A 139 -3.90 7.60 42.60
N LYS A 140 -5.17 7.40 42.22
CA LYS A 140 -6.08 6.45 42.88
C LYS A 140 -5.53 5.03 42.83
N VAL A 141 -5.12 4.58 41.63
CA VAL A 141 -4.55 3.23 41.43
C VAL A 141 -3.28 3.04 42.25
N ARG A 142 -2.36 4.03 42.26
CA ARG A 142 -1.14 3.97 43.06
C ARG A 142 -1.42 3.88 44.55
N LYS A 143 -2.33 4.69 45.09
CA LYS A 143 -2.70 4.66 46.51
C LYS A 143 -3.27 3.29 46.91
N ILE A 144 -4.22 2.78 46.14
CA ILE A 144 -4.83 1.46 46.39
C ILE A 144 -3.77 0.36 46.33
N LYS A 145 -2.91 0.38 45.31
CA LYS A 145 -1.79 -0.58 45.20
C LYS A 145 -0.86 -0.53 46.42
N SER A 146 -0.52 0.65 46.92
CA SER A 146 0.32 0.80 48.11
C SER A 146 -0.35 0.23 49.35
N ILE A 147 -1.65 0.48 49.55
CA ILE A 147 -2.40 -0.07 50.69
C ILE A 147 -2.40 -1.61 50.63
N TYR A 148 -2.80 -2.20 49.50
CA TYR A 148 -2.78 -3.65 49.34
C TYR A 148 -1.39 -4.25 49.48
N HIS A 149 -0.37 -3.56 48.98
CA HIS A 149 1.02 -4.00 49.14
C HIS A 149 1.40 -4.08 50.61
N THR A 150 1.07 -3.07 51.41
CA THR A 150 1.32 -3.07 52.86
C THR A 150 0.48 -4.13 53.56
N LEU A 151 -0.81 -4.26 53.24
CA LEU A 151 -1.69 -5.27 53.84
C LEU A 151 -1.19 -6.70 53.59
N ASN A 152 -0.63 -6.97 52.41
CA ASN A 152 -0.04 -8.26 52.08
C ASN A 152 1.24 -8.57 52.86
N LEU A 153 1.83 -7.61 53.58
CA LEU A 153 2.95 -7.85 54.48
C LEU A 153 2.49 -8.26 55.89
N PHE A 154 1.20 -8.15 56.19
CA PHE A 154 0.65 -8.61 57.45
C PHE A 154 0.30 -10.10 57.37
N ASN A 155 0.53 -10.82 58.46
CA ASN A 155 0.03 -12.19 58.59
C ASN A 155 -1.48 -12.17 58.75
N ILE A 156 -2.16 -13.04 58.01
CA ILE A 156 -3.59 -13.29 58.21
C ILE A 156 -3.73 -14.12 59.47
N ASP A 157 -4.49 -13.64 60.45
CA ASP A 157 -4.80 -14.39 61.67
C ASP A 157 -5.74 -15.54 61.31
N VAL A 158 -5.30 -16.79 61.54
CA VAL A 158 -6.03 -18.03 61.17
C VAL A 158 -6.53 -18.75 62.43
N THR A 159 -7.04 -18.00 63.39
CA THR A 159 -7.60 -18.54 64.63
C THR A 159 -9.06 -18.89 64.40
N HIS A 160 -9.28 -20.16 64.06
CA HIS A 160 -10.56 -20.87 64.20
C HIS A 160 -10.77 -21.32 65.65
#